data_AF-A0A258CAG9-F1
#
_entry.id   AF-A0A258CAG9-F1
#
_cell.length_a   1.000
_cell.length_b   1.000
_cell.length_c   1.000
_cell.angle_alpha   90.00
_cell.angle_beta   90.00
_cell.angle_gamma   90.00
#
_symmetry.space_group_name_H-M   'P 1'
#
loop_
_entity.id
_entity.type
_entity.pdbx_description
1 polymer ?
#
loop_
_entity_poly.entity_id
_entity_poly.type
_entity_poly.pdbx_seq_one_letter_code
_entity_poly.pdbx_strand_id
1 'polypeptide(L)' 'MTTHIQRSALLPYPAHALFEMVNDVASYPQFLPWCSATEVLSTSETQMQASMT' A
#
# COMPACT_ATOMS: atom_id res chain seq x y z
N MET A 1 10.94 -22.29 -2.60
CA MET A 1 11.84 -21.34 -1.90
C MET A 1 11.16 -19.99 -1.90
N THR A 2 10.78 -19.46 -0.74
CA THR A 2 10.15 -18.14 -0.62
C THR A 2 11.22 -17.12 -0.24
N THR A 3 11.56 -16.23 -1.17
CA THR A 3 12.54 -15.16 -0.94
C THR A 3 11.90 -14.12 -0.03
N HIS A 4 12.36 -14.04 1.23
CA HIS A 4 11.88 -13.04 2.18
C HIS A 4 12.75 -11.76 2.09
N ILE A 5 12.12 -10.63 1.77
CA ILE A 5 12.80 -9.33 1.68
C ILE A 5 12.30 -8.42 2.78
N GLN A 6 13.21 -7.94 3.63
CA GLN A 6 12.95 -6.90 4.62
C GLN A 6 13.83 -5.69 4.32
N ARG A 7 13.22 -4.51 4.29
CA ARG A 7 13.88 -3.21 4.11
C ARG A 7 13.27 -2.21 5.08
N SER A 8 14.11 -1.36 5.66
CA SER A 8 13.71 -0.29 6.57
C SER A 8 14.47 0.97 6.20
N ALA A 9 13.81 2.12 6.32
CA ALA A 9 14.40 3.43 6.08
C ALA A 9 13.86 4.43 7.10
N LEU A 10 14.70 5.39 7.50
CA LEU A 10 14.24 6.56 8.25
C LEU A 10 13.81 7.64 7.25
N LEU A 11 12.60 8.14 7.43
CA LEU A 11 12.02 9.16 6.55
C LEU A 11 11.74 10.43 7.36
N PRO A 12 11.94 11.62 6.77
CA PRO A 12 11.62 12.90 7.42
C PRO A 12 10.12 13.22 7.34
N TYR A 13 9.26 12.20 7.46
CA TYR A 13 7.82 12.32 7.38
C TYR A 13 7.18 11.74 8.65
N PRO A 14 6.08 12.35 9.13
CA PRO A 14 5.38 11.84 10.29
C PRO A 14 4.70 10.50 9.95
N ALA A 15 4.61 9.61 10.94
CA ALA A 15 4.07 8.28 10.76
C ALA A 15 2.63 8.27 10.21
N HIS A 16 1.78 9.21 10.64
CA HIS A 16 0.40 9.30 10.16
C HIS A 16 0.34 9.60 8.66
N ALA A 17 1.21 10.48 8.14
CA ALA A 17 1.18 10.83 6.72
C ALA A 17 1.58 9.64 5.85
N LEU A 18 2.58 8.88 6.29
CA LEU A 18 2.98 7.65 5.61
C LEU A 18 1.89 6.58 5.70
N PHE A 19 1.23 6.46 6.86
CA PHE A 19 0.13 5.52 7.03
C PHE A 19 -1.02 5.84 6.09
N GLU A 20 -1.49 7.10 6.05
CA GLU A 20 -2.55 7.53 5.13
C GLU A 20 -2.17 7.30 3.67
N MET A 21 -0.93 7.61 3.29
CA MET A 21 -0.42 7.36 1.92
C MET A 21 -0.44 5.88 1.55
N VAL A 22 -0.05 4.98 2.45
CA VAL A 22 -0.06 3.54 2.22
C VAL A 22 -1.49 2.98 2.29
N ASN A 23 -2.36 3.57 3.11
CA ASN A 23 -3.75 3.13 3.25
C ASN A 23 -4.62 3.55 2.05
N ASP A 24 -4.20 4.57 1.28
CA ASP A 24 -4.84 4.95 0.01
C ASP A 24 -4.47 3.99 -1.13
N VAL A 25 -4.90 2.74 -0.97
CA VAL A 25 -4.61 1.63 -1.91
C VAL A 25 -5.18 1.92 -3.30
N ALA A 26 -6.32 2.61 -3.40
CA ALA A 26 -6.98 2.91 -4.67
C ALA A 26 -6.12 3.78 -5.61
N SER A 27 -5.26 4.62 -5.05
CA SER A 27 -4.39 5.50 -5.82
C SER A 27 -3.12 4.81 -6.34
N TYR A 28 -2.85 3.55 -5.96
CA TYR A 28 -1.63 2.79 -6.29
C TYR A 28 -1.24 2.80 -7.78
N PRO A 29 -2.18 2.71 -8.74
CA PRO A 29 -1.83 2.77 -10.17
C PRO A 29 -1.19 4.09 -10.61
N GLN A 30 -1.38 5.17 -9.84
CA GLN A 30 -0.85 6.50 -10.16
C GLN A 30 0.62 6.65 -9.75
N PHE A 31 1.10 5.83 -8.81
CA PHE A 31 2.43 5.98 -8.21
C PHE A 31 3.31 4.74 -8.29
N LEU A 32 2.74 3.55 -8.50
CA LEU A 32 3.48 2.32 -8.70
C LEU A 32 3.54 2.00 -10.20
N PRO A 33 4.71 2.15 -10.86
CA PRO A 33 4.83 1.95 -12.32
C PRO A 33 4.51 0.52 -12.79
N TRP A 34 4.50 -0.43 -11.86
CA TRP A 34 4.25 -1.85 -12.07
C TRP A 34 2.86 -2.28 -11.60
N CYS A 35 2.01 -1.31 -11.20
CA CYS A 35 0.61 -1.52 -10.87
C CYS A 35 -0.25 -0.98 -12.03
N SER A 36 -0.93 -1.88 -12.73
CA SER A 36 -1.86 -1.54 -13.81
C SER A 36 -3.20 -1.05 -13.25
N ALA A 37 -3.73 -1.73 -12.22
CA ALA A 37 -4.97 -1.34 -11.56
C ALA A 37 -5.02 -1.82 -10.11
N THR A 38 -5.91 -1.21 -9.32
CA THR A 38 -6.18 -1.63 -7.94
C THR A 38 -7.68 -1.57 -7.69
N GLU A 39 -8.21 -2.58 -7.01
CA GLU A 39 -9.62 -2.69 -6.65
C GLU A 39 -9.75 -3.02 -5.17
N VAL A 40 -10.52 -2.23 -4.43
CA VAL A 40 -10.85 -2.51 -3.02
C VAL A 40 -12.01 -3.49 -2.98
N LEU A 41 -11.75 -4.70 -2.45
CA LEU A 41 -12.73 -5.79 -2.38
C LEU A 41 -13.60 -5.67 -1.12
N SER A 42 -13.02 -5.25 0.00
CA SER A 42 -13.74 -5.10 1.27
C SER A 42 -13.01 -4.13 2.20
N THR A 43 -13.76 -3.35 2.97
CA THR A 43 -13.23 -2.48 4.02
C THR A 43 -14.07 -2.62 5.29
N SER A 44 -13.39 -2.67 6.43
CA SER A 44 -13.97 -2.59 7.77
C SER A 44 -13.18 -1.57 8.59
N GLU A 45 -13.63 -1.33 9.83
CA GLU A 45 -12.94 -0.41 10.75
C GLU A 45 -11.48 -0.80 11.04
N THR A 46 -11.12 -2.08 10.86
CA THR A 46 -9.81 -2.61 11.25
C THR A 46 -9.06 -3.30 10.12
N GLN A 47 -9.69 -3.57 8.98
CA GLN A 47 -9.02 -4.21 7.84
C GLN A 47 -9.50 -3.67 6.50
N MET A 48 -8.62 -3.71 5.52
CA MET A 48 -8.95 -3.52 4.11
C MET A 48 -8.39 -4.69 3.31
N GLN A 49 -9.19 -5.21 2.39
CA GLN A 49 -8.77 -6.20 1.40
C GLN A 49 -8.86 -5.55 0.01
N ALA A 50 -7.75 -5.60 -0.72
CA ALA A 50 -7.64 -5.06 -2.07
C ALA A 50 -6.88 -6.03 -2.98
N SER A 51 -7.21 -6.00 -4.27
CA SER A 51 -6.52 -6.71 -5.32
C SER A 51 -5.77 -5.71 -6.21
N MET A 52 -4.63 -6.12 -6.76
CA MET A 52 -3.80 -5.30 -7.63
C MET A 52 -3.34 -6.13 -8.84
N THR A 53 -3.42 -5.56 -10.04
CA THR A 53 -3.08 -6.20 -11.32
C THR A 53 -2.06 -5.40 -12.12
#